data_AF-A0A7X0HWC2-F1
#
_entry.id   AF-A0A7X0HWC2-F1
#
_cell.length_a   1.000
_cell.length_b   1.000
_cell.length_c   1.000
_cell.angle_alpha   90.00
_cell.angle_beta   90.00
_cell.angle_gamma   90.00
#
_symmetry.space_group_name_H-M   'P 1'
#
loop_
_entity.id
_entity.type
_entity.pdbx_description
1 polymer ?
#
loop_
_entity_poly.entity_id
_entity_poly.type
_entity_poly.pdbx_seq_one_letter_code
_entity_poly.pdbx_strand_id
1 'polypeptide(L)' 'MLPPIKISDGQRQITQPESSPVEQAELDWILSVLDQTNMNISKACKKLNMSRSTVYRKLKKYNYEIKSIK' A
#
# COMPACT_ATOMS: atom_id res chain seq x y z
N MET A 1 -14.70 -18.81 -9.51
CA MET A 1 -15.85 -17.91 -9.39
C MET A 1 -15.30 -16.48 -9.38
N LEU A 2 -15.67 -15.65 -10.35
CA LEU A 2 -15.26 -14.25 -10.38
C LEU A 2 -16.15 -13.45 -9.41
N PRO A 3 -15.60 -12.53 -8.60
CA PRO A 3 -16.44 -11.67 -7.76
C PRO A 3 -17.26 -10.70 -8.63
N PRO A 4 -18.50 -10.38 -8.23
CA PRO A 4 -19.36 -9.50 -9.01
C PRO A 4 -18.87 -8.04 -8.95
N ILE A 5 -18.64 -7.43 -10.11
CA ILE A 5 -18.34 -6.00 -10.26
C ILE A 5 -19.67 -5.23 -10.21
N LYS A 6 -19.85 -4.35 -9.22
CA LYS A 6 -20.92 -3.33 -9.25
C LYS A 6 -20.33 -2.01 -9.72
N ILE A 7 -20.83 -1.50 -10.84
CA ILE A 7 -20.48 -0.20 -11.42
C ILE A 7 -21.56 0.79 -10.96
N SER A 8 -21.20 1.73 -10.10
CA SER A 8 -22.04 2.88 -9.75
C SER A 8 -21.14 4.08 -9.52
N ASP A 9 -21.15 4.97 -10.51
CA ASP A 9 -20.75 6.37 -10.54
C ASP A 9 -19.41 6.77 -9.91
N GLY A 10 -18.42 6.97 -10.78
CA GLY A 10 -17.44 8.08 -10.68
C GLY A 10 -16.34 8.01 -9.61
N GLN A 11 -16.44 7.16 -8.59
CA GLN A 11 -15.35 6.94 -7.65
C GLN A 11 -14.95 5.48 -7.63
N ARG A 12 -13.67 5.21 -7.91
CA ARG A 12 -13.05 3.89 -7.76
C ARG A 12 -13.18 3.46 -6.30
N GLN A 13 -14.23 2.72 -5.96
CA GLN A 13 -14.26 1.99 -4.69
C GLN A 13 -13.30 0.80 -4.85
N ILE A 14 -12.10 0.98 -4.33
CA ILE A 14 -11.13 -0.11 -4.18
C ILE A 14 -11.74 -1.02 -3.12
N THR A 15 -12.37 -2.12 -3.51
CA THR A 15 -12.68 -3.19 -2.55
C THR A 15 -11.33 -3.65 -2.00
N GLN A 16 -11.06 -3.29 -0.75
CA GLN A 16 -9.87 -3.74 -0.05
C GLN A 16 -9.89 -5.27 -0.07
N PRO A 17 -8.81 -5.95 -0.47
CA PRO A 17 -8.75 -7.40 -0.32
C PRO A 17 -8.95 -7.72 1.16
N GLU A 18 -9.74 -8.76 1.47
CA GLU A 18 -9.90 -9.31 2.83
C GLU A 18 -8.51 -9.47 3.46
N SER A 19 -8.11 -8.51 4.29
CA SER A 19 -6.78 -8.45 4.89
C SER A 19 -6.87 -8.97 6.31
N SER A 20 -5.91 -9.80 6.71
CA SER A 20 -5.85 -10.17 8.12
C SER A 20 -5.47 -8.96 8.97
N PRO A 21 -5.88 -8.89 10.25
CA PRO A 21 -5.49 -7.79 11.15
C PRO A 21 -3.97 -7.55 11.20
N VAL A 22 -3.17 -8.62 11.05
CA VAL A 22 -1.71 -8.54 11.00
C VAL A 22 -1.23 -7.81 9.75
N GLU A 23 -1.83 -8.13 8.60
CA GLU A 23 -1.45 -7.49 7.34
C GLU A 23 -1.88 -6.02 7.31
N GLN A 24 -3.02 -5.68 7.94
CA GLN A 24 -3.45 -4.30 8.09
C GLN A 24 -2.49 -3.50 8.97
N ALA A 25 -2.11 -4.04 10.14
CA ALA A 25 -1.14 -3.39 11.02
C ALA A 25 0.21 -3.18 10.33
N GLU A 26 0.64 -4.14 9.51
CA GLU A 26 1.87 -4.01 8.72
C GLU A 26 1.75 -2.90 7.66
N LEU A 27 0.61 -2.81 6.96
CA LEU A 27 0.35 -1.73 6.00
C LEU A 27 0.36 -0.37 6.68
N ASP A 28 -0.34 -0.24 7.80
CA ASP A 28 -0.42 1.02 8.56
C ASP A 28 0.97 1.46 9.04
N TRP A 29 1.80 0.51 9.46
CA TRP A 29 3.19 0.79 9.82
C TRP A 29 4.02 1.29 8.63
N ILE A 30 3.89 0.64 7.46
CA ILE A 30 4.57 1.06 6.24
C ILE A 30 4.15 2.48 5.84
N LEU A 31 2.86 2.78 5.87
CA LEU A 31 2.31 4.09 5.52
C LEU A 31 2.79 5.17 6.50
N SER A 32 2.77 4.88 7.81
CA SER A 32 3.27 5.81 8.83
C SER A 32 4.74 6.17 8.62
N VAL A 33 5.59 5.19 8.27
CA VAL A 33 7.01 5.44 8.00
C VAL A 33 7.21 6.19 6.68
N LEU A 34 6.41 5.93 5.65
CA LEU A 34 6.44 6.71 4.42
C LEU A 34 6.08 8.18 4.67
N ASP A 35 5.04 8.45 5.46
CA ASP A 35 4.65 9.80 5.84
C ASP A 35 5.77 10.51 6.61
N GLN A 36 6.33 9.87 7.64
CA GLN A 36 7.48 10.40 8.41
C GLN A 36 8.74 10.66 7.58
N THR A 37 8.86 10.03 6.40
CA THR A 37 10.01 10.21 5.50
C THR A 37 9.69 11.10 4.31
N ASN A 38 8.55 11.81 4.33
CA ASN A 38 8.05 12.61 3.22
C ASN A 38 8.00 11.80 1.91
N MET A 39 7.45 10.59 1.98
CA MET A 39 7.33 9.63 0.87
C MET A 39 8.68 9.19 0.26
N ASN A 40 9.80 9.40 0.96
CA ASN A 40 11.10 8.96 0.49
C ASN A 40 11.26 7.44 0.69
N ILE A 41 10.95 6.67 -0.35
CA ILE A 41 10.99 5.20 -0.31
C ILE A 41 12.33 4.64 0.18
N SER A 42 13.45 5.27 -0.18
CA SER A 42 14.78 4.79 0.23
C SER A 42 15.02 4.99 1.73
N LYS A 43 14.57 6.11 2.30
CA LYS A 43 14.62 6.34 3.76
C LYS A 43 13.62 5.44 4.50
N ALA A 44 12.41 5.29 3.97
CA ALA A 44 11.39 4.42 4.55
C ALA A 44 11.85 2.97 4.62
N CYS A 45 12.43 2.43 3.54
CA CYS A 45 12.97 1.07 3.50
C CYS A 45 14.06 0.83 4.55
N LYS A 46 14.96 1.80 4.75
CA LYS A 46 15.99 1.72 5.80
C LYS A 46 15.37 1.70 7.20
N LYS A 47 14.33 2.49 7.44
CA LYS A 47 13.64 2.57 8.74
C LYS A 47 12.77 1.34 9.03
N LEU A 48 12.12 0.79 8.01
CA LEU A 48 11.33 -0.44 8.08
C LEU A 48 12.18 -1.71 8.10
N ASN A 49 13.49 -1.60 7.82
CA ASN A 49 14.39 -2.73 7.57
C ASN A 49 13.84 -3.71 6.51
N MET A 50 13.28 -3.17 5.42
CA MET A 50 12.70 -3.93 4.32
C MET A 50 13.35 -3.56 2.99
N SER A 51 13.42 -4.51 2.06
CA SER A 51 13.82 -4.21 0.69
C SER A 51 12.75 -3.38 -0.03
N ARG A 52 13.17 -2.55 -0.99
CA ARG A 52 12.24 -1.77 -1.84
C ARG A 52 11.21 -2.67 -2.52
N SER A 53 11.64 -3.81 -3.05
CA SER A 53 10.77 -4.78 -3.72
C SER A 53 9.68 -5.33 -2.79
N THR A 54 10.00 -5.52 -1.51
CA THR A 54 9.03 -5.97 -0.50
C THR A 54 8.01 -4.89 -0.18
N VAL A 55 8.46 -3.65 0.04
CA VAL A 55 7.56 -2.51 0.31
C VAL A 55 6.64 -2.26 -0.89
N TYR A 56 7.17 -2.23 -2.11
CA TYR A 56 6.36 -2.07 -3.33
C TYR A 56 5.34 -3.20 -3.51
N ARG A 57 5.74 -4.46 -3.27
CA ARG A 57 4.81 -5.61 -3.36
C ARG A 57 3.66 -5.48 -2.36
N LYS A 58 3.97 -5.09 -1.12
CA LYS A 58 2.98 -4.88 -0.06
C LYS A 58 2.03 -3.74 -0.43
N LEU A 59 2.55 -2.59 -0.83
CA LEU A 59 1.73 -1.45 -1.27
C LEU A 59 0.85 -1.77 -2.48
N LYS A 60 1.39 -2.49 -3.46
CA LYS A 60 0.65 -2.92 -4.65
C LYS A 60 -0.52 -3.85 -4.30
N LYS A 61 -0.37 -4.71 -3.28
CA LYS A 61 -1.46 -5.57 -2.79
C LYS A 61 -2.68 -4.75 -2.34
N TYR A 62 -2.45 -3.53 -1.83
CA TYR A 62 -3.47 -2.62 -1.34
C TYR A 62 -3.72 -1.43 -2.29
N ASN A 63 -3.33 -1.56 -3.57
CA ASN A 63 -3.50 -0.55 -4.61
C ASN A 63 -2.85 0.82 -4.30
N TYR A 64 -1.83 0.87 -3.45
CA TYR A 64 -1.03 2.09 -3.26
C TYR A 64 0.05 2.20 -4.33
N GLU A 65 -0.06 3.23 -5.17
CA GLU A 65 0.96 3.60 -6.15
C GLU A 65 1.82 4.75 -5.62
N ILE A 66 3.06 4.45 -5.22
CA ILE A 66 4.06 5.51 -5.01
C ILE A 66 4.53 5.93 -6.40
N LYS A 67 3.81 6.89 -7.02
CA LYS A 67 4.29 7.53 -8.24
C LYS A 67 5.63 8.20 -7.95
N SER A 68 6.60 7.90 -8.80
CA SER A 68 7.96 8.42 -8.72
C SER A 68 7.92 9.95 -8.76
N ILE A 69 8.11 10.60 -7.61
CA ILE A 69 8.57 11.98 -7.57
C ILE A 69 9.99 11.93 -8.13
N LYS A 70 10.14 12.43 -9.35
CA LYS A 70 11.41 12.54 -10.06
C LYS A 70 12.12 13.81 -9.65
#